data_AF-A0A2D8XJS3-F1
#
_entry.id   AF-A0A2D8XJS3-F1
#
_cell.length_a   1.000
_cell.length_b   1.000
_cell.length_c   1.000
_cell.angle_alpha   90.00
_cell.angle_beta   90.00
_cell.angle_gamma   90.00
#
_symmetry.space_group_name_H-M   'P 1'
#
loop_
_entity.id
_entity.type
_entity.pdbx_description
1 polymer ?
#
loop_
_entity_poly.entity_id
_entity_poly.type
_entity_poly.pdbx_seq_one_letter_code
_entity_poly.pdbx_strand_id
1 'polypeptide(L)'
;MEESEAAGYSALYGHTDSAFVEVPFEEAHDLAKHLTEVIQRKQDASHLIVEFEAYMPYWIVGGKNLYYGICSYPPEDEGKVKSARWGKISTLSPISKNLENDVLTAICTGAEEEEVIQLVRPLAKRIKRGDVEPSDLATTTRLQKRLGEYSETAGGAVKAARYYNEHIAKKAHYGQGDSVNWTYISRTPDGLPSIDVVAYEEASDLAGFTLNYDLMVDKLIKAKLKPIFKALSWDLERASGAAMPKVYW
;
A
#
# COMPACT_ATOMS: atom_id res chain seq x y z
N MET A 1 -9.72 10.54 -24.07
CA MET A 1 -8.40 9.94 -24.33
C MET A 1 -8.04 10.10 -25.79
N GLU A 2 -8.73 9.45 -26.74
CA GLU A 2 -8.46 9.61 -28.18
C GLU A 2 -8.44 11.08 -28.65
N GLU A 3 -9.38 11.90 -28.18
CA GLU A 3 -9.42 13.33 -28.54
C GLU A 3 -8.25 14.12 -27.92
N SER A 4 -7.77 13.72 -26.75
CA SER A 4 -6.59 14.32 -26.11
C SER A 4 -5.32 14.00 -26.92
N GLU A 5 -5.21 12.77 -27.42
CA GLU A 5 -4.12 12.35 -28.31
C GLU A 5 -4.18 13.06 -29.67
N ALA A 6 -5.38 13.22 -30.22
CA ALA A 6 -5.58 13.99 -31.46
C ALA A 6 -5.19 15.47 -31.30
N ALA A 7 -5.32 16.02 -30.10
CA ALA A 7 -4.87 17.36 -29.75
C ALA A 7 -3.34 17.45 -29.47
N GLY A 8 -2.61 16.33 -29.56
CA GLY A 8 -1.15 16.28 -29.43
C GLY A 8 -0.63 15.94 -28.02
N TYR A 9 -1.51 15.55 -27.09
CA TYR A 9 -1.14 15.24 -25.71
C TYR A 9 -1.11 13.72 -25.43
N SER A 10 -0.34 13.29 -24.43
CA SER A 10 -0.28 11.87 -24.07
C SER A 10 -1.42 11.50 -23.12
N ALA A 11 -2.32 10.60 -23.53
CA ALA A 11 -3.28 10.02 -22.59
C ALA A 11 -2.59 8.92 -21.76
N LEU A 12 -2.55 9.07 -20.44
CA LEU A 12 -1.78 8.21 -19.56
C LEU A 12 -2.62 7.12 -18.88
N TYR A 13 -3.83 7.46 -18.43
CA TYR A 13 -4.72 6.54 -17.73
C TYR A 13 -6.17 7.00 -17.82
N GLY A 14 -7.11 6.06 -17.80
CA GLY A 14 -8.54 6.33 -17.80
C GLY A 14 -9.31 5.41 -16.85
N HIS A 15 -10.33 5.96 -16.20
CA HIS A 15 -11.35 5.23 -15.46
C HIS A 15 -12.75 5.57 -16.00
N THR A 16 -13.81 5.23 -15.27
CA THR A 16 -15.21 5.36 -15.71
C THR A 16 -15.59 6.81 -16.05
N ASP A 17 -15.14 7.77 -15.25
CA ASP A 17 -15.54 9.18 -15.29
C ASP A 17 -14.34 10.14 -15.23
N SER A 18 -13.11 9.63 -15.28
CA SER A 18 -11.88 10.40 -15.14
C SER A 18 -10.80 9.93 -16.10
N ALA A 19 -9.94 10.86 -16.52
CA ALA A 19 -8.78 10.57 -17.36
C ALA A 19 -7.57 11.39 -16.89
N PHE A 20 -6.39 10.84 -17.07
CA PHE A 20 -5.11 11.45 -16.76
C PHE A 20 -4.41 11.69 -18.10
N VAL A 21 -4.04 12.93 -18.34
CA VAL A 21 -3.41 13.37 -19.59
C VAL A 21 -2.16 14.16 -19.22
N GLU A 22 -1.06 13.87 -19.91
CA GLU A 22 0.16 14.65 -19.82
C GLU A 22 -0.01 15.93 -20.64
N VAL A 23 -0.05 17.07 -19.97
CA VAL A 23 -0.28 18.38 -20.57
C VAL A 23 0.49 19.45 -19.79
N PRO A 24 1.09 20.46 -20.46
CA PRO A 24 1.61 21.63 -19.77
C PRO A 24 0.52 22.30 -18.94
N PHE A 25 0.84 22.74 -17.72
CA PHE A 25 -0.17 23.28 -16.81
C PHE A 25 -0.99 24.42 -17.43
N GLU A 26 -0.33 25.33 -18.14
CA GLU A 26 -0.96 26.49 -18.80
C GLU A 26 -1.97 26.10 -19.89
N GLU A 27 -1.87 24.89 -20.45
CA GLU A 27 -2.74 24.39 -21.53
C GLU A 27 -3.88 23.51 -21.00
N ALA A 28 -3.87 23.15 -19.71
CA ALA A 28 -4.79 22.16 -19.13
C ALA A 28 -6.26 22.63 -19.15
N HIS A 29 -6.52 23.90 -18.82
CA HIS A 29 -7.87 24.48 -18.89
C HIS A 29 -8.40 24.54 -20.32
N ASP A 30 -7.55 24.92 -21.28
CA ASP A 30 -7.92 25.00 -22.70
C ASP A 30 -8.23 23.61 -23.26
N LEU A 31 -7.44 22.60 -22.88
CA LEU A 31 -7.72 21.21 -23.22
C LEU A 31 -9.07 20.75 -22.64
N ALA A 32 -9.35 21.02 -21.36
CA ALA A 32 -10.62 20.63 -20.75
C ALA A 32 -11.84 21.28 -21.44
N LYS A 33 -11.70 22.55 -21.83
CA LYS A 33 -12.71 23.27 -22.63
C LYS A 33 -12.89 22.64 -24.02
N HIS A 34 -11.81 22.37 -24.74
CA HIS A 34 -11.87 21.69 -26.04
C HIS A 34 -12.57 20.33 -25.94
N LEU A 35 -12.18 19.51 -24.95
CA LEU A 35 -12.79 18.20 -24.72
C LEU A 35 -14.29 18.31 -24.41
N THR A 36 -14.69 19.32 -23.64
CA THR A 36 -16.10 19.62 -23.36
C THR A 36 -16.86 19.96 -24.64
N GLU A 37 -16.35 20.89 -25.46
CA GLU A 37 -17.02 21.27 -26.71
C GLU A 37 -17.16 20.09 -27.68
N VAL A 38 -16.13 19.24 -27.77
CA VAL A 38 -16.14 18.07 -28.64
C VAL A 38 -17.13 17.02 -28.15
N ILE A 39 -17.13 16.69 -26.86
CA ILE A 39 -18.00 15.63 -26.33
C ILE A 39 -19.47 16.04 -26.36
N GLN A 40 -19.78 17.30 -26.05
CA GLN A 40 -21.14 17.82 -26.13
C GLN A 40 -21.68 17.76 -27.56
N ARG A 41 -20.84 18.11 -28.55
CA ARG A 41 -21.20 18.04 -29.96
C ARG A 41 -21.37 16.61 -30.46
N LYS A 42 -20.43 15.71 -30.11
CA LYS A 42 -20.45 14.30 -30.57
C LYS A 42 -21.60 13.50 -29.95
N GLN A 43 -21.99 13.82 -28.72
CA GLN A 43 -23.00 13.06 -27.96
C GLN A 43 -24.35 13.76 -27.85
N ASP A 44 -24.52 14.94 -28.46
CA ASP A 44 -25.70 15.81 -28.30
C ASP A 44 -26.09 16.01 -26.81
N ALA A 45 -25.06 16.19 -25.97
CA ALA A 45 -25.18 16.12 -24.52
C ALA A 45 -24.65 17.39 -23.87
N SER A 46 -25.41 18.49 -23.96
CA SER A 46 -25.02 19.84 -23.48
C SER A 46 -24.68 19.93 -21.99
N HIS A 47 -25.06 18.94 -21.20
CA HIS A 47 -24.80 18.90 -19.75
C HIS A 47 -23.54 18.12 -19.38
N LEU A 48 -22.88 17.46 -20.34
CA LEU A 48 -21.64 16.73 -20.09
C LEU A 48 -20.47 17.72 -20.15
N ILE A 49 -19.77 17.88 -19.02
CA ILE A 49 -18.67 18.83 -18.87
C ILE A 49 -17.42 18.03 -18.47
N VAL A 50 -16.31 18.28 -19.17
CA VAL A 50 -15.00 17.77 -18.77
C VAL A 50 -14.35 18.82 -17.90
N GLU A 51 -14.17 18.50 -16.62
CA GLU A 51 -13.56 19.38 -15.63
C GLU A 51 -12.06 19.13 -15.52
N PHE A 52 -11.27 20.21 -15.43
CA PHE A 52 -9.88 20.12 -15.01
C PHE A 52 -9.82 19.99 -13.48
N GLU A 53 -9.92 18.77 -13.00
CA GLU A 53 -10.10 18.47 -11.57
C GLU A 53 -8.81 18.66 -10.75
N ALA A 54 -7.65 18.25 -11.26
CA ALA A 54 -6.40 18.31 -10.52
C ALA A 54 -5.18 18.28 -11.44
N TYR A 55 -4.09 18.90 -10.98
CA TYR A 55 -2.77 18.78 -11.61
C TYR A 55 -1.79 18.14 -10.64
N MET A 56 -0.98 17.20 -11.13
CA MET A 56 0.05 16.52 -10.35
C MET A 56 1.34 16.54 -11.18
N PRO A 57 2.37 17.32 -10.78
CA PRO A 57 3.64 17.38 -11.51
C PRO A 57 4.32 16.02 -11.62
N TYR A 58 4.20 15.22 -10.56
CA TYR A 58 4.61 13.82 -10.52
C TYR A 58 3.47 12.97 -9.97
N TRP A 59 3.27 11.83 -10.60
CA TRP A 59 2.35 10.81 -10.14
C TRP A 59 2.81 9.44 -10.65
N ILE A 60 2.30 8.39 -10.05
CA ILE A 60 2.62 7.01 -10.39
C ILE A 60 1.34 6.19 -10.54
N VAL A 61 1.34 5.28 -11.52
CA VAL A 61 0.29 4.28 -11.73
C VAL A 61 0.90 2.88 -11.76
N GLY A 62 0.39 1.98 -10.91
CA GLY A 62 0.82 0.58 -10.81
C GLY A 62 -0.14 -0.41 -11.47
N GLY A 63 -1.29 0.08 -11.96
CA GLY A 63 -2.32 -0.72 -12.62
C GLY A 63 -3.71 -0.11 -12.49
N LYS A 64 -4.74 -0.90 -12.79
CA LYS A 64 -6.14 -0.46 -12.72
C LYS A 64 -6.51 -0.03 -11.29
N ASN A 65 -6.97 1.21 -11.15
CA ASN A 65 -7.33 1.84 -9.87
C ASN A 65 -6.23 1.76 -8.82
N LEU A 66 -4.98 1.90 -9.27
CA LEU A 66 -3.82 1.86 -8.42
C LEU A 66 -2.88 2.99 -8.83
N TYR A 67 -3.10 4.17 -8.25
CA TYR A 67 -2.32 5.37 -8.53
C TYR A 67 -2.13 6.21 -7.28
N TYR A 68 -1.12 7.07 -7.33
CA TYR A 68 -0.79 8.03 -6.28
C TYR A 68 -0.12 9.26 -6.92
N GLY A 69 -0.49 10.45 -6.47
CA GLY A 69 0.14 11.71 -6.84
C GLY A 69 -0.13 12.78 -5.80
N ILE A 70 0.61 13.88 -5.89
CA ILE A 70 0.45 15.04 -5.01
C ILE A 70 -0.04 16.19 -5.86
N CYS A 71 -1.18 16.75 -5.50
CA CYS A 71 -1.79 17.84 -6.24
C CYS A 71 -0.96 19.11 -6.09
N SER A 72 -0.75 19.83 -7.20
CA SER A 72 -0.31 21.22 -7.22
C SER A 72 -1.42 22.18 -7.68
N TYR A 73 -2.57 21.64 -8.08
CA TYR A 73 -3.78 22.37 -8.44
C TYR A 73 -5.00 21.49 -8.14
N PRO A 74 -6.14 22.06 -7.72
CA PRO A 74 -6.35 23.49 -7.45
C PRO A 74 -5.62 24.00 -6.20
N PRO A 75 -5.44 25.33 -6.01
CA PRO A 75 -4.65 25.87 -4.88
C PRO A 75 -5.12 25.39 -3.50
N GLU A 76 -6.42 25.18 -3.31
CA GLU A 76 -7.00 24.62 -2.09
C GLU A 76 -6.61 23.17 -1.82
N ASP A 77 -6.14 22.45 -2.84
CA ASP A 77 -5.70 21.07 -2.81
C ASP A 77 -4.18 20.93 -2.97
N GLU A 78 -3.44 22.03 -3.04
CA GLU A 78 -1.98 22.01 -3.12
C GLU A 78 -1.37 21.22 -1.95
N GLY A 79 -0.51 20.25 -2.28
CA GLY A 79 0.11 19.33 -1.33
C GLY A 79 -0.78 18.18 -0.87
N LYS A 80 -2.06 18.13 -1.28
CA LYS A 80 -2.94 16.99 -0.94
C LYS A 80 -2.62 15.78 -1.80
N VAL A 81 -2.68 14.61 -1.17
CA VAL A 81 -2.50 13.33 -1.84
C VAL A 81 -3.78 12.96 -2.59
N LYS A 82 -3.64 12.71 -3.89
CA LYS A 82 -4.68 12.09 -4.71
C LYS A 82 -4.28 10.65 -5.04
N SER A 83 -5.02 9.69 -4.50
CA SER A 83 -4.67 8.28 -4.64
C SER A 83 -5.87 7.35 -4.83
N ALA A 84 -5.64 6.23 -5.50
CA ALA A 84 -6.54 5.08 -5.53
C ALA A 84 -5.83 3.85 -4.95
N ARG A 85 -6.44 3.25 -3.93
CA ARG A 85 -5.99 2.08 -3.15
C ARG A 85 -4.68 2.22 -2.39
N TRP A 86 -3.61 2.72 -3.00
CA TRP A 86 -2.34 2.99 -2.32
C TRP A 86 -2.50 4.02 -1.19
N GLY A 87 -1.85 3.76 -0.06
CA GLY A 87 -1.92 4.59 1.15
C GLY A 87 -3.26 4.54 1.91
N LYS A 88 -4.26 3.78 1.41
CA LYS A 88 -5.63 3.74 1.95
C LYS A 88 -5.98 2.46 2.71
N ILE A 89 -5.12 1.44 2.70
CA ILE A 89 -5.43 0.14 3.33
C ILE A 89 -5.19 0.21 4.85
N SER A 90 -6.26 0.29 5.62
CA SER A 90 -6.22 0.41 7.09
C SER A 90 -5.75 -0.84 7.83
N THR A 91 -5.81 -2.02 7.17
CA THR A 91 -5.43 -3.31 7.77
C THR A 91 -3.95 -3.62 7.64
N LEU A 92 -3.17 -2.78 6.96
CA LEU A 92 -1.71 -2.94 6.87
C LEU A 92 -1.07 -2.74 8.24
N SER A 93 0.07 -3.40 8.46
CA SER A 93 0.87 -3.09 9.63
C SER A 93 1.32 -1.62 9.61
N PRO A 94 1.44 -0.95 10.77
CA PRO A 94 1.90 0.43 10.84
C PRO A 94 3.18 0.68 10.05
N ILE A 95 4.18 -0.20 10.17
CA ILE A 95 5.42 -0.14 9.39
C ILE A 95 5.17 -0.18 7.88
N SER A 96 4.30 -1.08 7.42
CA SER A 96 4.02 -1.22 5.97
C SER A 96 3.31 0.03 5.44
N LYS A 97 2.34 0.54 6.20
CA LYS A 97 1.53 1.70 5.82
C LYS A 97 2.38 2.96 5.75
N ASN A 98 3.19 3.20 6.78
CA ASN A 98 4.06 4.37 6.84
C ASN A 98 5.10 4.30 5.72
N LEU A 99 5.74 3.15 5.53
CA LEU A 99 6.71 2.97 4.45
C LEU A 99 6.09 3.16 3.05
N GLU A 100 4.91 2.59 2.79
CA GLU A 100 4.22 2.76 1.50
C GLU A 100 3.96 4.25 1.23
N ASN A 101 3.47 4.99 2.23
CA ASN A 101 3.23 6.43 2.10
C ASN A 101 4.51 7.24 1.93
N ASP A 102 5.56 6.95 2.70
CA ASP A 102 6.84 7.67 2.63
C ASP A 102 7.49 7.48 1.26
N VAL A 103 7.48 6.24 0.74
CA VAL A 103 8.03 5.92 -0.59
C VAL A 103 7.22 6.59 -1.70
N LEU A 104 5.88 6.50 -1.67
CA LEU A 104 5.03 7.11 -2.69
C LEU A 104 5.14 8.64 -2.67
N THR A 105 5.21 9.24 -1.49
CA THR A 105 5.42 10.68 -1.32
C THR A 105 6.76 11.09 -1.89
N ALA A 106 7.85 10.39 -1.52
CA ALA A 106 9.19 10.68 -2.02
C ALA A 106 9.23 10.65 -3.55
N ILE A 107 8.69 9.60 -4.17
CA ILE A 107 8.58 9.48 -5.64
C ILE A 107 7.81 10.67 -6.23
N CYS A 108 6.65 11.01 -5.67
CA CYS A 108 5.82 12.10 -6.17
C CYS A 108 6.35 13.50 -5.83
N THR A 109 7.47 13.58 -5.09
CA THR A 109 8.26 14.80 -4.89
C THR A 109 9.58 14.79 -5.66
N GLY A 110 9.80 13.81 -6.54
CA GLY A 110 10.96 13.73 -7.42
C GLY A 110 12.15 12.93 -6.89
N ALA A 111 11.96 12.06 -5.89
CA ALA A 111 13.03 11.21 -5.39
C ALA A 111 13.43 10.14 -6.42
N GLU A 112 14.74 9.94 -6.56
CA GLU A 112 15.33 8.92 -7.43
C GLU A 112 15.38 7.55 -6.75
N GLU A 113 15.65 6.50 -7.53
CA GLU A 113 15.70 5.11 -7.05
C GLU A 113 16.62 4.94 -5.82
N GLU A 114 17.78 5.59 -5.84
CA GLU A 114 18.75 5.49 -4.75
C GLU A 114 18.23 6.08 -3.44
N GLU A 115 17.56 7.22 -3.50
CA GLU A 115 16.98 7.88 -2.33
C GLU A 115 15.88 7.01 -1.71
N VAL A 116 15.05 6.39 -2.56
CA VAL A 116 14.02 5.44 -2.11
C VAL A 116 14.63 4.17 -1.52
N ILE A 117 15.72 3.64 -2.10
CA ILE A 117 16.46 2.52 -1.53
C ILE A 117 16.99 2.88 -0.13
N GLN A 118 17.50 4.11 0.06
CA GLN A 118 17.99 4.59 1.34
C GLN A 118 16.88 4.76 2.40
N LEU A 119 15.62 4.95 1.98
CA LEU A 119 14.46 4.90 2.88
C LEU A 119 14.08 3.46 3.27
N VAL A 120 14.02 2.55 2.30
CA VAL A 120 13.51 1.18 2.49
C VAL A 120 14.50 0.29 3.24
N ARG A 121 15.78 0.36 2.87
CA ARG A 121 16.81 -0.60 3.31
C ARG A 121 17.10 -0.57 4.81
N PRO A 122 17.21 0.59 5.48
CA PRO A 122 17.41 0.64 6.94
C PRO A 122 16.27 -0.02 7.70
N LEU A 123 15.03 0.22 7.27
CA LEU A 123 13.84 -0.36 7.88
C LEU A 123 13.80 -1.88 7.70
N ALA A 124 14.05 -2.38 6.49
CA ALA A 124 14.15 -3.83 6.25
C ALA A 124 15.21 -4.50 7.14
N LYS A 125 16.38 -3.87 7.31
CA LYS A 125 17.45 -4.37 8.20
C LYS A 125 17.05 -4.35 9.68
N ARG A 126 16.35 -3.30 10.14
CA ARG A 126 15.84 -3.23 11.52
C ARG A 126 14.88 -4.38 11.82
N ILE A 127 13.94 -4.64 10.91
CA ILE A 127 13.00 -5.76 11.04
C ILE A 127 13.76 -7.08 11.11
N LYS A 128 14.72 -7.34 10.21
CA LYS A 128 15.53 -8.58 10.24
C LYS A 128 16.26 -8.81 11.56
N ARG A 129 16.70 -7.76 12.23
CA ARG A 129 17.37 -7.86 13.54
C ARG A 129 16.40 -7.99 14.71
N GLY A 130 15.11 -7.78 14.50
CA GLY A 130 14.12 -7.69 15.56
C GLY A 130 14.15 -6.37 16.33
N ASP A 131 14.77 -5.32 15.77
CA ASP A 131 14.88 -3.98 16.39
C ASP A 131 13.60 -3.14 16.14
N VAL A 132 12.44 -3.75 16.37
CA VAL A 132 11.11 -3.22 16.09
C VAL A 132 10.10 -3.76 17.10
N GLU A 133 9.15 -2.93 17.49
CA GLU A 133 8.09 -3.35 18.41
C GLU A 133 7.09 -4.28 17.68
N PRO A 134 6.58 -5.33 18.34
CA PRO A 134 5.57 -6.20 17.73
C PRO A 134 4.34 -5.44 17.22
N SER A 135 3.91 -4.40 17.94
CA SER A 135 2.79 -3.53 17.54
C SER A 135 2.99 -2.84 16.20
N ASP A 136 4.23 -2.53 15.83
CA ASP A 136 4.55 -1.91 14.55
C ASP A 136 4.48 -2.91 13.38
N LEU A 137 4.64 -4.20 13.68
CA LEU A 137 4.65 -5.31 12.72
C LEU A 137 3.28 -5.97 12.56
N ALA A 138 2.40 -5.85 13.56
CA ALA A 138 1.12 -6.52 13.56
C ALA A 138 0.24 -6.10 12.38
N THR A 139 -0.39 -7.10 11.77
CA THR A 139 -1.51 -6.88 10.87
C THR A 139 -2.79 -6.93 11.70
N THR A 140 -3.69 -5.97 11.49
CA THR A 140 -4.99 -5.96 12.15
C THR A 140 -6.07 -6.41 11.19
N THR A 141 -6.91 -7.36 11.60
CA THR A 141 -8.00 -7.87 10.78
C THR A 141 -9.28 -7.98 11.58
N ARG A 142 -10.36 -7.39 11.07
CA ARG A 142 -11.69 -7.48 11.69
C ARG A 142 -12.41 -8.75 11.27
N LEU A 143 -12.79 -9.58 12.25
CA LEU A 143 -13.55 -10.80 12.03
C LEU A 143 -15.00 -10.46 11.62
N GLN A 144 -15.40 -10.82 10.40
CA GLN A 144 -16.75 -10.56 9.87
C GLN A 144 -17.79 -11.61 10.30
N LYS A 145 -17.34 -12.84 10.59
CA LYS A 145 -18.16 -13.99 10.97
C LYS A 145 -17.73 -14.54 12.32
N ARG A 146 -18.54 -15.43 12.89
CA ARG A 146 -18.14 -16.22 14.05
C ARG A 146 -17.00 -17.17 13.66
N LEU A 147 -16.08 -17.47 14.59
CA LEU A 147 -14.89 -18.27 14.29
C LEU A 147 -15.21 -19.65 13.70
N GLY A 148 -16.29 -20.30 14.14
CA GLY A 148 -16.75 -21.60 13.61
C GLY A 148 -17.40 -21.54 12.22
N GLU A 149 -17.70 -20.36 11.69
CA GLU A 149 -18.32 -20.18 10.36
C GLU A 149 -17.29 -19.93 9.25
N TYR A 150 -16.02 -19.74 9.62
CA TYR A 150 -14.93 -19.69 8.65
C TYR A 150 -14.51 -21.10 8.23
N SER A 151 -14.05 -21.25 6.98
CA SER A 151 -13.46 -22.49 6.54
C SER A 151 -12.15 -22.79 7.28
N GLU A 152 -11.74 -24.06 7.31
CA GLU A 152 -10.42 -24.45 7.83
C GLU A 152 -9.25 -23.83 7.05
N THR A 153 -9.50 -23.45 5.80
CA THR A 153 -8.54 -22.75 4.93
C THR A 153 -8.61 -21.23 5.06
N ALA A 154 -9.21 -20.71 6.13
CA ALA A 154 -9.32 -19.27 6.34
C ALA A 154 -7.95 -18.62 6.56
N GLY A 155 -7.88 -17.31 6.28
CA GLY A 155 -6.64 -16.54 6.33
C GLY A 155 -6.01 -16.46 7.73
N GLY A 156 -4.76 -15.97 7.77
CA GLY A 156 -3.91 -15.94 8.97
C GLY A 156 -4.59 -15.35 10.21
N ALA A 157 -5.39 -14.30 10.07
CA ALA A 157 -6.12 -13.69 11.18
C ALA A 157 -7.07 -14.66 11.90
N VAL A 158 -7.83 -15.46 11.14
CA VAL A 158 -8.79 -16.43 11.71
C VAL A 158 -8.04 -17.56 12.40
N LYS A 159 -6.98 -18.05 11.76
CA LYS A 159 -6.09 -19.09 12.31
C LYS A 159 -5.48 -18.62 13.64
N ALA A 160 -4.95 -17.41 13.66
CA ALA A 160 -4.36 -16.76 14.83
C ALA A 160 -5.39 -16.56 15.96
N ALA A 161 -6.60 -16.09 15.63
CA ALA A 161 -7.66 -15.87 16.60
C ALA A 161 -8.18 -17.17 17.23
N ARG A 162 -8.36 -18.23 16.43
CA ARG A 162 -8.73 -19.58 16.91
C ARG A 162 -7.69 -20.08 17.90
N TYR A 163 -6.42 -20.04 17.50
CA TYR A 163 -5.29 -20.48 18.32
C TYR A 163 -5.19 -19.69 19.63
N TYR A 164 -5.35 -18.37 19.58
CA TYR A 164 -5.31 -17.53 20.77
C TYR A 164 -6.41 -17.88 21.76
N ASN A 165 -7.66 -18.03 21.29
CA ASN A 165 -8.78 -18.41 22.15
C ASN A 165 -8.61 -19.80 22.80
N GLU A 166 -7.95 -20.73 22.11
CA GLU A 166 -7.82 -22.12 22.56
C GLU A 166 -6.62 -22.34 23.47
N HIS A 167 -5.51 -21.62 23.24
CA HIS A 167 -4.21 -21.95 23.85
C HIS A 167 -3.54 -20.81 24.62
N ILE A 168 -3.93 -19.56 24.40
CA ILE A 168 -3.27 -18.39 25.00
C ILE A 168 -4.20 -17.70 25.99
N ALA A 169 -5.42 -17.39 25.56
CA ALA A 169 -6.38 -16.66 26.35
C ALA A 169 -6.89 -17.49 27.53
N LYS A 170 -7.01 -16.85 28.71
CA LYS A 170 -7.61 -17.49 29.90
C LYS A 170 -9.12 -17.77 29.74
N LYS A 171 -9.77 -17.07 28.81
CA LYS A 171 -11.18 -17.22 28.41
C LYS A 171 -11.32 -16.84 26.94
N ALA A 172 -12.33 -17.37 26.25
CA ALA A 172 -12.60 -17.02 24.85
C ALA A 172 -12.69 -15.49 24.68
N HIS A 173 -11.79 -14.93 23.87
CA HIS A 173 -11.60 -13.49 23.71
C HIS A 173 -12.12 -13.01 22.35
N TYR A 174 -11.61 -13.58 21.25
CA TYR A 174 -11.96 -13.14 19.91
C TYR A 174 -13.26 -13.78 19.39
N GLY A 175 -14.14 -12.95 18.84
CA GLY A 175 -15.40 -13.33 18.22
C GLY A 175 -15.75 -12.48 17.00
N GLN A 176 -17.00 -12.59 16.56
CA GLN A 176 -17.50 -11.80 15.43
C GLN A 176 -17.51 -10.31 15.78
N GLY A 177 -16.94 -9.49 14.90
CA GLY A 177 -16.88 -8.04 15.04
C GLY A 177 -15.55 -7.53 15.61
N ASP A 178 -14.78 -8.40 16.27
CA ASP A 178 -13.52 -8.06 16.92
C ASP A 178 -12.39 -7.84 15.92
N SER A 179 -11.44 -6.99 16.32
CA SER A 179 -10.21 -6.74 15.58
C SER A 179 -9.08 -7.56 16.20
N VAL A 180 -8.47 -8.40 15.38
CA VAL A 180 -7.39 -9.30 15.78
C VAL A 180 -6.08 -8.71 15.32
N ASN A 181 -5.18 -8.41 16.26
CA ASN A 181 -3.78 -8.12 15.96
C ASN A 181 -3.03 -9.44 15.87
N TRP A 182 -2.33 -9.65 14.77
CA TRP A 182 -1.59 -10.89 14.55
C TRP A 182 -0.29 -10.67 13.77
N THR A 183 0.66 -11.57 13.98
CA THR A 183 1.98 -11.53 13.36
C THR A 183 2.47 -12.92 12.96
N TYR A 184 3.55 -12.97 12.19
CA TYR A 184 4.13 -14.22 11.68
C TYR A 184 5.16 -14.79 12.66
N ILE A 185 5.13 -16.11 12.83
CA ILE A 185 6.08 -16.83 13.70
C ILE A 185 6.78 -17.94 12.92
N SER A 186 7.97 -18.31 13.40
CA SER A 186 8.75 -19.43 12.88
C SER A 186 8.72 -20.63 13.83
N ARG A 187 8.43 -20.41 15.11
CA ARG A 187 8.36 -21.46 16.14
C ARG A 187 7.40 -21.10 17.26
N THR A 188 6.67 -22.10 17.76
CA THR A 188 5.81 -22.04 18.94
C THR A 188 6.56 -22.48 20.22
N PRO A 189 6.12 -22.03 21.40
CA PRO A 189 6.61 -22.55 22.68
C PRO A 189 6.43 -24.07 22.77
N ASP A 190 7.33 -24.71 23.52
CA ASP A 190 7.24 -26.15 23.77
C ASP A 190 5.93 -26.49 24.50
N GLY A 191 5.27 -27.56 24.07
CA GLY A 191 3.98 -28.00 24.63
C GLY A 191 2.74 -27.38 23.97
N LEU A 192 2.89 -26.43 23.06
CA LEU A 192 1.78 -25.90 22.26
C LEU A 192 1.78 -26.42 20.82
N PRO A 193 0.60 -26.57 20.18
CA PRO A 193 0.52 -26.99 18.78
C PRO A 193 1.26 -26.04 17.83
N SER A 194 1.81 -26.57 16.74
CA SER A 194 2.54 -25.75 15.76
C SER A 194 1.61 -24.83 14.96
N ILE A 195 2.01 -23.57 14.80
CA ILE A 195 1.35 -22.57 13.96
C ILE A 195 2.41 -21.63 13.35
N ASP A 196 2.04 -20.89 12.30
CA ASP A 196 2.88 -19.95 11.54
C ASP A 196 2.48 -18.48 11.74
N VAL A 197 1.39 -18.24 12.46
CA VAL A 197 0.87 -16.93 12.83
C VAL A 197 0.32 -16.97 14.26
N VAL A 198 0.43 -15.87 14.98
CA VAL A 198 -0.07 -15.77 16.36
C VAL A 198 -0.79 -14.44 16.54
N ALA A 199 -1.91 -14.46 17.26
CA ALA A 199 -2.61 -13.27 17.68
C ALA A 199 -2.15 -12.86 19.08
N TYR A 200 -2.28 -11.58 19.41
CA TYR A 200 -1.92 -11.06 20.72
C TYR A 200 -2.65 -9.75 21.02
N GLU A 201 -2.86 -9.46 22.30
CA GLU A 201 -3.33 -8.17 22.80
C GLU A 201 -2.18 -7.36 23.39
N GLU A 202 -1.28 -8.03 24.10
CA GLU A 202 -0.10 -7.45 24.73
C GLU A 202 1.17 -8.23 24.38
N ALA A 203 2.33 -7.59 24.53
CA ALA A 203 3.61 -8.20 24.16
C ALA A 203 3.91 -9.50 24.94
N SER A 204 3.36 -9.65 26.16
CA SER A 204 3.46 -10.86 26.99
C SER A 204 2.83 -12.10 26.35
N ASP A 205 1.79 -11.94 25.52
CA ASP A 205 1.16 -13.07 24.84
C ASP A 205 2.11 -13.74 23.82
N LEU A 206 3.14 -13.01 23.38
CA LEU A 206 4.17 -13.50 22.46
C LEU A 206 5.32 -14.21 23.19
N ALA A 207 5.27 -14.33 24.51
CA ALA A 207 6.32 -14.97 25.29
C ALA A 207 6.56 -16.42 24.85
N GLY A 208 7.82 -16.76 24.55
CA GLY A 208 8.23 -18.08 24.09
C GLY A 208 8.01 -18.35 22.59
N PHE A 209 7.29 -17.49 21.87
CA PHE A 209 7.20 -17.57 20.41
C PHE A 209 8.47 -17.00 19.77
N THR A 210 8.89 -17.60 18.66
CA THR A 210 9.96 -17.02 17.82
C THR A 210 9.31 -16.33 16.63
N LEU A 211 9.44 -15.00 16.53
CA LEU A 211 8.93 -14.23 15.40
C LEU A 211 9.68 -14.57 14.11
N ASN A 212 8.98 -14.51 12.97
CA ASN A 212 9.57 -14.77 11.65
C ASN A 212 9.88 -13.46 10.91
N TYR A 213 10.99 -12.83 11.30
CA TYR A 213 11.38 -11.52 10.76
C TYR A 213 11.70 -11.54 9.26
N ASP A 214 12.27 -12.63 8.74
CA ASP A 214 12.53 -12.75 7.30
C ASP A 214 11.21 -12.78 6.50
N LEU A 215 10.25 -13.59 6.94
CA LEU A 215 8.92 -13.61 6.33
C LEU A 215 8.21 -12.26 6.47
N MET A 216 8.39 -11.56 7.60
CA MET A 216 7.84 -10.22 7.77
C MET A 216 8.44 -9.23 6.79
N VAL A 217 9.75 -9.26 6.50
CA VAL A 217 10.34 -8.39 5.46
C VAL A 217 9.72 -8.70 4.11
N ASP A 218 9.55 -9.96 3.76
CA ASP A 218 8.93 -10.34 2.49
C ASP A 218 7.46 -9.89 2.39
N LYS A 219 6.68 -10.04 3.46
CA LYS A 219 5.24 -9.74 3.46
C LYS A 219 4.90 -8.27 3.70
N LEU A 220 5.63 -7.61 4.59
CA LEU A 220 5.37 -6.24 5.06
C LEU A 220 6.13 -5.20 4.23
N ILE A 221 7.28 -5.57 3.65
CA ILE A 221 8.09 -4.66 2.83
C ILE A 221 8.00 -5.05 1.36
N LYS A 222 8.58 -6.19 0.96
CA LYS A 222 8.73 -6.54 -0.46
C LYS A 222 7.39 -6.63 -1.17
N ALA A 223 6.43 -7.37 -0.62
CA ALA A 223 5.13 -7.56 -1.25
C ALA A 223 4.35 -6.24 -1.43
N LYS A 224 4.59 -5.24 -0.57
CA LYS A 224 3.91 -3.93 -0.61
C LYS A 224 4.55 -2.99 -1.60
N LEU A 225 5.88 -2.96 -1.65
CA LEU A 225 6.62 -2.10 -2.56
C LEU A 225 6.75 -2.66 -3.98
N LYS A 226 6.56 -3.97 -4.17
CA LYS A 226 6.62 -4.63 -5.48
C LYS A 226 5.83 -3.93 -6.60
N PRO A 227 4.55 -3.56 -6.44
CA PRO A 227 3.83 -2.85 -7.50
C PRO A 227 4.41 -1.46 -7.80
N ILE A 228 4.97 -0.77 -6.81
CA ILE A 228 5.59 0.56 -6.96
C ILE A 228 6.89 0.42 -7.76
N PHE A 229 7.81 -0.43 -7.28
CA PHE A 229 9.09 -0.67 -7.94
C PHE A 229 8.91 -1.21 -9.35
N LYS A 230 7.91 -2.09 -9.57
CA LYS A 230 7.59 -2.59 -10.91
C LYS A 230 7.12 -1.47 -11.84
N ALA A 231 6.31 -0.53 -11.37
CA ALA A 231 5.80 0.57 -12.20
C ALA A 231 6.92 1.52 -12.66
N LEU A 232 7.97 1.67 -11.85
CA LEU A 232 9.14 2.51 -12.15
C LEU A 232 10.32 1.72 -12.75
N SER A 233 10.19 0.40 -12.91
CA SER A 233 11.27 -0.49 -13.34
C SER A 233 12.51 -0.45 -12.42
N TRP A 234 12.31 -0.30 -11.12
CA TRP A 234 13.35 -0.25 -10.08
C TRP A 234 13.67 -1.63 -9.46
N ASP A 235 14.86 -1.76 -8.86
CA ASP A 235 15.36 -2.97 -8.22
C ASP A 235 14.91 -3.09 -6.75
N LEU A 236 13.84 -3.87 -6.56
CA LEU A 236 13.30 -4.17 -5.22
C LEU A 236 14.24 -5.04 -4.37
N GLU A 237 15.03 -5.92 -4.97
CA GLU A 237 15.92 -6.81 -4.20
C GLU A 237 17.04 -5.99 -3.57
N ARG A 238 17.56 -5.01 -4.30
CA ARG A 238 18.51 -4.03 -3.78
C ARG A 238 17.94 -3.23 -2.60
N ALA A 239 16.70 -2.75 -2.73
CA ALA A 239 16.00 -2.00 -1.67
C ALA A 239 15.76 -2.86 -0.41
N SER A 240 15.38 -4.13 -0.58
CA SER A 240 14.93 -5.02 0.50
C SER A 240 16.04 -5.75 1.25
N GLY A 241 17.30 -5.36 1.05
CA GLY A 241 18.41 -5.80 1.89
C GLY A 241 19.35 -6.83 1.26
N ALA A 242 19.25 -7.12 -0.04
CA ALA A 242 20.24 -7.95 -0.73
C ALA A 242 21.67 -7.37 -0.56
N ALA A 243 22.69 -8.24 -0.57
CA ALA A 243 24.08 -7.80 -0.49
C ALA A 243 24.42 -6.92 -1.70
N MET A 244 24.96 -5.73 -1.45
CA MET A 244 25.45 -4.86 -2.53
C MET A 244 26.97 -5.00 -2.63
N PRO A 245 27.54 -5.05 -3.86
CA PRO A 245 28.96 -4.80 -4.04
C PRO A 245 29.31 -3.45 -3.41
N LYS A 246 30.43 -3.37 -2.68
CA LYS A 246 30.92 -2.08 -2.20
C LYS A 246 31.27 -1.24 -3.43
N VAL A 247 30.58 -0.11 -3.60
CA VAL A 247 30.97 0.90 -4.58
C VAL A 247 32.12 1.68 -3.94
N TYR A 248 33.33 1.44 -4.43
CA TYR A 248 34.48 2.28 -4.14
C TYR A 248 34.49 3.36 -5.23
N TRP A 249 34.05 4.56 -4.89
CA TRP A 249 34.36 5.74 -5.68
C TRP A 249 35.76 6.23 -5.34
#